data_AF-A0A925VL17-F1
#
_entry.id   AF-A0A925VL17-F1
#
_cell.length_a   1.000
_cell.length_b   1.000
_cell.length_c   1.000
_cell.angle_alpha   90.00
_cell.angle_beta   90.00
_cell.angle_gamma   90.00
#
_symmetry.space_group_name_H-M   'P 1'
#
loop_
_entity.id
_entity.type
_entity.pdbx_description
1 polymer ?
#
loop_
_entity_poly.entity_id
_entity_poly.type
_entity_poly.pdbx_seq_one_letter_code
_entity_poly.pdbx_strand_id
1 'polypeptide(L)'
;DSAGIDDPTAVTLAQAVRRVATTLGARTHRNEYGGAFSGLHRQFGISSYRRMPRGRLYEAMEWLERWYGDLMGEPEPPPDI
;
A
#
# COMPACT_ATOMS: atom_id res chain seq x y z
N ASP A 1 -26.96 3.15 3.28
CA ASP A 1 -25.63 3.46 2.73
C ASP A 1 -24.88 2.16 2.58
N SER A 2 -24.95 1.57 1.39
CA SER A 2 -24.48 0.20 1.12
C SER A 2 -23.02 0.22 0.64
N ALA A 3 -22.14 0.95 1.34
CA ALA A 3 -20.69 0.92 1.13
C ALA A 3 -20.06 -0.37 1.70
N GLY A 4 -20.77 -1.48 1.55
CA GLY A 4 -20.38 -2.80 2.02
C GLY A 4 -19.78 -3.57 0.85
N ILE A 5 -18.49 -3.89 0.96
CA ILE A 5 -17.76 -4.90 0.18
C ILE A 5 -17.19 -4.40 -1.18
N ASP A 6 -17.88 -3.55 -1.94
CA ASP A 6 -17.46 -3.22 -3.32
C ASP A 6 -16.93 -1.79 -3.51
N ASP A 7 -15.90 -1.38 -2.74
CA ASP A 7 -15.13 -0.17 -3.07
C ASP A 7 -13.86 -0.58 -3.83
N PRO A 8 -13.78 -0.38 -5.16
CA PRO A 8 -12.62 -0.78 -5.96
C PRO A 8 -11.34 -0.14 -5.46
N THR A 9 -11.41 1.10 -4.95
CA THR A 9 -10.24 1.81 -4.40
C THR A 9 -9.72 1.10 -3.16
N ALA A 10 -10.63 0.72 -2.25
CA ALA A 10 -10.25 0.01 -1.04
C ALA A 10 -9.70 -1.39 -1.33
N VAL A 11 -10.26 -2.08 -2.33
CA VAL A 11 -9.77 -3.40 -2.79
C VAL A 11 -8.36 -3.28 -3.37
N THR A 12 -8.12 -2.31 -4.25
CA THR A 12 -6.80 -2.07 -4.85
C THR A 12 -5.74 -1.77 -3.78
N LEU A 13 -6.04 -0.92 -2.81
CA LEU A 13 -5.15 -0.64 -1.69
C LEU A 13 -4.88 -1.88 -0.83
N ALA A 14 -5.92 -2.66 -0.51
CA ALA A 14 -5.77 -3.88 0.27
C ALA A 14 -4.88 -4.92 -0.44
N GLN A 15 -4.98 -5.04 -1.77
CA GLN A 15 -4.13 -5.92 -2.56
C GLN A 15 -2.67 -5.46 -2.59
N ALA A 16 -2.42 -4.14 -2.72
CA ALA A 16 -1.07 -3.58 -2.67
C ALA A 16 -0.44 -3.74 -1.27
N VAL A 17 -1.18 -3.47 -0.20
CA VAL A 17 -0.73 -3.70 1.18
C VAL A 17 -0.42 -5.17 1.42
N ARG A 18 -1.25 -6.10 0.91
CA ARG A 18 -0.99 -7.54 1.01
C ARG A 18 0.34 -7.92 0.37
N ARG A 19 0.65 -7.38 -0.82
CA ARG A 19 1.94 -7.64 -1.50
C ARG A 19 3.12 -7.21 -0.62
N VAL A 20 3.10 -5.98 -0.12
CA VAL A 20 4.15 -5.46 0.78
C VAL A 20 4.26 -6.29 2.06
N ALA A 21 3.14 -6.50 2.77
CA ALA A 21 3.12 -7.17 4.05
C ALA A 21 3.55 -8.64 3.97
N THR A 22 3.16 -9.35 2.90
CA THR A 22 3.59 -10.74 2.69
C THR A 22 5.09 -10.82 2.38
N THR A 23 5.61 -9.95 1.50
CA THR A 23 7.05 -9.94 1.18
C THR A 23 7.89 -9.56 2.40
N LEU A 24 7.48 -8.52 3.13
CA LEU A 24 8.18 -8.12 4.35
C LEU A 24 8.09 -9.21 5.42
N GLY A 25 6.91 -9.80 5.63
CA GLY A 25 6.71 -10.87 6.60
C GLY A 25 7.52 -12.12 6.30
N ALA A 26 7.78 -12.44 5.03
CA ALA A 26 8.69 -13.52 4.65
C ALA A 26 10.14 -13.25 5.08
N ARG A 27 10.56 -11.98 5.11
CA ARG A 27 11.91 -11.55 5.52
C ARG A 27 12.04 -11.39 7.04
N THR A 28 10.99 -10.92 7.70
CA THR A 28 11.01 -10.64 9.15
C THR A 28 10.49 -11.78 10.01
N HIS A 29 9.84 -12.78 9.40
CA HIS A 29 9.08 -13.84 10.06
C HIS A 29 7.99 -13.32 11.01
N ARG A 30 7.36 -12.19 10.66
CA ARG A 30 6.30 -11.53 11.44
C ARG A 30 5.08 -11.19 10.59
N ASN A 31 3.97 -10.91 11.25
CA ASN A 31 2.79 -10.34 10.59
C ASN A 31 2.97 -8.83 10.40
N GLU A 32 3.18 -8.41 9.15
CA GLU A 32 3.53 -7.03 8.80
C GLU A 32 2.35 -6.22 8.23
N TYR A 33 1.13 -6.77 8.24
CA TYR A 33 -0.06 -6.06 7.75
C TYR A 33 -0.33 -4.80 8.58
N GLY A 34 -0.13 -4.88 9.89
CA GLY A 34 -0.24 -3.71 10.78
C GLY A 34 0.83 -2.66 10.48
N GLY A 35 2.06 -3.08 10.18
CA GLY A 35 3.15 -2.18 9.80
C GLY A 35 2.87 -1.45 8.48
N ALA A 36 2.43 -2.20 7.46
CA ALA A 36 2.08 -1.66 6.15
C ALA A 36 0.89 -0.69 6.21
N PHE A 37 -0.18 -1.04 6.94
CA PHE A 37 -1.31 -0.12 7.14
C PHE A 37 -0.91 1.12 7.95
N SER A 38 -0.08 0.96 8.99
CA SER A 38 0.42 2.10 9.77
C SER A 38 1.25 3.07 8.92
N GLY A 39 1.95 2.56 7.89
CA GLY A 39 2.62 3.40 6.90
C GLY A 39 1.64 4.27 6.12
N LEU A 40 0.56 3.69 5.59
CA LEU A 40 -0.50 4.45 4.92
C LEU A 40 -1.18 5.47 5.85
N HIS A 41 -1.44 5.10 7.10
CA HIS A 41 -1.98 6.02 8.10
C HIS A 41 -1.05 7.23 8.30
N ARG A 42 0.27 7.02 8.41
CA ARG A 42 1.24 8.12 8.59
C ARG A 42 1.39 8.98 7.33
N GLN A 43 1.46 8.37 6.15
CA GLN A 43 1.73 9.08 4.89
C GLN A 43 0.49 9.81 4.36
N PHE A 44 -0.70 9.23 4.52
CA PHE A 44 -1.93 9.71 3.89
C PHE A 44 -3.03 10.11 4.89
N GLY A 45 -2.83 9.91 6.19
CA GLY A 45 -3.79 10.29 7.23
C GLY A 45 -5.07 9.44 7.24
N ILE A 46 -5.03 8.24 6.64
CA ILE A 46 -6.23 7.41 6.48
C ILE A 46 -6.44 6.48 7.68
N SER A 47 -7.69 6.40 8.16
CA SER A 47 -8.07 5.44 9.22
C SER A 47 -8.63 4.12 8.68
N SER A 48 -8.85 4.03 7.36
CA SER A 48 -9.24 2.82 6.63
C SER A 48 -9.03 3.03 5.13
N TYR A 49 -8.93 1.96 4.33
CA TYR A 49 -8.72 2.09 2.88
C TYR A 49 -9.84 2.86 2.16
N ARG A 50 -11.09 2.71 2.62
CA ARG A 50 -12.27 3.44 2.08
C ARG A 50 -12.19 4.95 2.30
N ARG A 51 -11.33 5.41 3.21
CA ARG A 51 -11.12 6.83 3.50
C ARG A 51 -9.94 7.43 2.73
N MET A 52 -9.38 6.70 1.75
CA MET A 52 -8.38 7.27 0.85
C MET A 52 -8.97 8.45 0.07
N PRO A 53 -8.37 9.65 0.14
CA PRO A 53 -8.79 10.76 -0.71
C PRO A 53 -8.62 10.40 -2.19
N ARG A 54 -9.66 10.63 -3.00
CA ARG A 54 -9.66 10.26 -4.43
C ARG A 54 -8.45 10.80 -5.21
N GLY A 55 -8.02 12.03 -4.89
CA GLY A 55 -6.85 12.66 -5.52
C GLY A 55 -5.49 12.13 -5.06
N ARG A 56 -5.44 11.21 -4.09
CA ARG A 56 -4.20 10.64 -3.53
C ARG A 56 -4.06 9.13 -3.73
N LEU A 57 -5.03 8.49 -4.38
CA LEU A 57 -4.95 7.05 -4.63
C LEU A 57 -3.69 6.70 -5.44
N TYR A 58 -3.41 7.46 -6.50
CA TYR A 58 -2.24 7.24 -7.34
C TYR A 58 -0.94 7.35 -6.54
N GLU A 59 -0.78 8.42 -5.76
CA GLU A 59 0.37 8.65 -4.89
C GLU A 59 0.54 7.52 -3.86
N ALA A 60 -0.55 7.01 -3.29
CA ALA A 60 -0.51 5.89 -2.34
C ALA A 60 -0.12 4.58 -2.99
N MET A 61 -0.56 4.32 -4.23
CA MET A 61 -0.16 3.15 -4.99
C MET A 61 1.31 3.21 -5.35
N GLU A 62 1.79 4.33 -5.88
CA GLU A 62 3.20 4.55 -6.22
C GLU A 62 4.11 4.39 -4.98
N TRP A 63 3.67 4.88 -3.81
CA TRP A 63 4.37 4.70 -2.55
C TRP A 63 4.47 3.22 -2.12
N LEU A 64 3.37 2.46 -2.22
CA LEU A 64 3.38 1.02 -1.91
C LEU A 64 4.19 0.21 -2.93
N GLU A 65 4.17 0.60 -4.20
CA GLU A 65 4.91 -0.07 -5.28
C GLU A 65 6.41 0.15 -5.14
N ARG A 66 6.86 1.38 -4.83
CA ARG A 66 8.27 1.65 -4.48
C ARG A 66 8.72 0.82 -3.29
N TRP A 67 7.93 0.81 -2.21
CA TRP A 67 8.26 -0.01 -1.04
C TRP A 67 8.35 -1.50 -1.40
N TYR A 68 7.44 -2.01 -2.23
CA TYR A 68 7.53 -3.39 -2.72
C TYR A 68 8.80 -3.63 -3.56
N GLY A 69 9.15 -2.70 -4.47
CA GLY A 69 10.38 -2.76 -5.28
C GLY A 69 11.65 -2.81 -4.42
N ASP A 70 11.74 -1.94 -3.41
CA ASP A 70 12.83 -1.93 -2.42
C ASP A 70 12.94 -3.27 -1.68
N LEU A 71 11.80 -3.93 -1.42
CA LEU A 71 11.79 -5.24 -0.77
C LEU A 71 12.28 -6.37 -1.69
N MET A 72 12.03 -6.25 -3.00
CA MET A 72 12.45 -7.22 -4.02
C MET A 72 13.88 -6.97 -4.51
N GLY A 73 14.47 -5.80 -4.20
CA GLY A 73 15.78 -5.40 -4.70
C GLY A 73 15.75 -4.90 -6.15
N GLU A 74 14.58 -4.48 -6.65
CA GLU A 74 14.48 -3.81 -7.94
C GLU A 74 14.99 -2.37 -7.79
N PRO A 75 16.00 -1.94 -8.57
CA PRO A 75 16.46 -0.56 -8.56
C PRO A 75 15.35 0.37 -9.07
N GLU A 76 15.25 1.56 -8.47
CA GLU A 76 14.36 2.65 -8.90
C GLU A 76 14.41 2.79 -10.44
N PRO A 77 13.25 2.86 -11.14
CA PRO A 77 13.25 3.04 -12.58
C PRO A 77 14.05 4.31 -12.91
N PRO A 78 14.92 4.27 -13.93
CA PRO A 78 15.75 5.41 -14.26
C PRO A 78 14.87 6.65 -14.49
N PRO A 79 15.28 7.85 -14.05
CA PRO A 79 14.52 9.06 -14.30
C PRO A 79 14.34 9.21 -15.82
N ASP A 80 13.13 9.57 -16.25
CA ASP A 80 12.87 9.91 -17.64
C ASP A 80 13.74 11.15 -17.99
N ILE A 81 14.83 10.91 -18.71
CA ILE A 81 15.74 11.94 -19.29
C ILE A 81 15.44 12.12 -20.77
#